data_AF-A0A4Y8Q080-F1
#
_entry.id   AF-A0A4Y8Q080-F1
#
_cell.length_a   1.000
_cell.length_b   1.000
_cell.length_c   1.000
_cell.angle_alpha   90.00
_cell.angle_beta   90.00
_cell.angle_gamma   90.00
#
_symmetry.space_group_name_H-M   'P 1'
#
loop_
_entity.id
_entity.type
_entity.pdbx_description
1 polymer ?
#
loop_
_entity_poly.entity_id
_entity_poly.type
_entity_poly.pdbx_seq_one_letter_code
_entity_poly.pdbx_strand_id
1 'polypeptide(L)'
;MALITHINVRSADNEIYCCLRNKVVKLDGQQQQQFCSGCKMFAGDAGGRGVACVWEDVRDIGNPHIVLQPLEEFASNQVRQVPLDGPGLFLQSDS
;
A
#
# COMPACT_ATOMS: atom_id res chain seq x y z
N MET A 1 4.43 12.13 -8.45
CA MET A 1 3.97 11.31 -7.31
C MET A 1 5.11 11.20 -6.33
N ALA A 2 4.83 11.21 -5.02
CA ALA A 2 5.88 11.18 -4.00
C ALA A 2 6.27 9.74 -3.66
N LEU A 3 7.56 9.47 -3.47
CA LEU A 3 8.03 8.21 -2.90
C LEU A 3 7.76 8.23 -1.39
N ILE A 4 6.84 7.38 -0.94
CA ILE A 4 6.45 7.27 0.47
C ILE A 4 7.09 6.02 1.06
N THR A 5 7.62 6.14 2.27
CA THR A 5 8.11 4.99 3.05
C THR A 5 6.97 4.41 3.86
N HIS A 6 6.51 3.21 3.52
CA HIS A 6 5.52 2.44 4.26
C HIS A 6 6.20 1.50 5.25
N ILE A 7 5.94 1.70 6.54
CA ILE A 7 6.33 0.77 7.61
C ILE A 7 5.16 -0.18 7.84
N ASN A 8 5.23 -1.36 7.21
CA ASN A 8 4.21 -2.40 7.32
C ASN A 8 4.50 -3.27 8.53
N VAL A 9 3.92 -2.92 9.68
CA VAL A 9 4.06 -3.66 10.93
C VAL A 9 3.25 -4.96 10.81
N ARG A 10 3.83 -6.08 11.24
CA ARG A 10 3.09 -7.35 11.24
C ARG A 10 1.96 -7.30 12.27
N SER A 11 0.80 -7.82 11.88
CA SER A 11 -0.32 -8.05 12.80
C SER A 11 -0.02 -9.17 13.81
N ALA A 12 -0.94 -9.40 14.74
CA ALA A 12 -0.87 -10.52 15.69
C ALA A 12 -0.81 -11.89 14.99
N ASP A 13 -1.45 -12.01 13.82
CA ASP A 13 -1.45 -13.22 12.98
C ASP A 13 -0.24 -13.32 12.05
N ASN A 14 0.77 -12.46 12.28
CA ASN A 14 1.96 -12.31 11.47
C ASN A 14 1.66 -11.90 10.03
N GLU A 15 0.68 -11.01 9.81
CA GLU A 15 0.28 -10.56 8.47
C GLU A 15 0.70 -9.11 8.18
N ILE A 16 0.94 -8.81 6.90
CA ILE A 16 1.19 -7.46 6.38
C ILE A 16 0.43 -7.24 5.08
N TYR A 17 0.18 -5.99 4.71
CA TYR A 17 -0.27 -5.66 3.36
C TYR A 17 0.93 -5.63 2.40
N CYS A 18 0.82 -6.35 1.28
CA CYS A 18 1.79 -6.32 0.20
C CYS A 18 1.20 -5.60 -1.01
N CYS A 19 1.61 -4.36 -1.25
CA CYS A 19 1.10 -3.57 -2.38
C CYS A 19 1.43 -4.18 -3.75
N LEU A 20 2.64 -4.73 -3.93
CA LEU A 20 3.09 -5.31 -5.20
C LEU A 20 2.16 -6.46 -5.64
N ARG A 21 1.73 -7.27 -4.68
CA ARG A 21 0.85 -8.42 -4.89
C ARG A 21 -0.62 -8.07 -4.69
N ASN A 22 -0.90 -6.82 -4.32
CA ASN A 22 -2.19 -6.30 -3.90
C ASN A 22 -2.99 -7.24 -2.98
N LYS A 23 -2.38 -7.69 -1.88
CA LYS A 23 -3.07 -8.55 -0.90
C LYS A 23 -2.42 -8.53 0.48
N VAL A 24 -3.16 -8.96 1.49
CA VAL A 24 -2.63 -9.30 2.81
C VAL A 24 -1.92 -10.66 2.74
N VAL A 25 -0.72 -10.75 3.33
CA VAL A 25 0.13 -11.94 3.32
C VAL A 25 0.71 -12.19 4.70
N LYS A 26 0.99 -13.46 5.02
CA LYS A 26 1.83 -13.80 6.17
C LYS A 26 3.28 -13.39 5.92
N LEU A 27 3.88 -12.68 6.87
CA LEU A 27 5.29 -12.30 6.85
C LEU A 27 6.14 -13.43 7.46
N ASP A 28 6.17 -14.58 6.78
CA ASP A 28 7.00 -15.72 7.13
C ASP A 28 8.30 -15.77 6.29
N GLY A 29 9.14 -16.78 6.54
CA GLY A 29 10.38 -16.97 5.79
C GLY A 29 10.16 -17.14 4.29
N GLN A 30 9.05 -17.74 3.87
CA GLN A 30 8.73 -17.88 2.45
C GLN A 30 8.44 -16.52 1.82
N GLN A 31 7.60 -15.70 2.46
CA GLN A 31 7.31 -14.34 2.02
C GLN A 31 8.59 -13.50 1.95
N GLN A 32 9.45 -13.57 2.96
CA GLN A 32 10.71 -12.82 2.99
C GLN A 32 11.68 -13.25 1.89
N GLN A 33 11.91 -14.56 1.74
CA GLN A 33 12.95 -15.10 0.85
C GLN A 33 12.52 -15.13 -0.62
N GLN A 34 11.24 -15.39 -0.92
CA GLN A 34 10.78 -15.57 -2.30
C GLN A 34 10.17 -14.30 -2.90
N PHE A 35 9.65 -13.40 -2.06
CA PHE A 35 8.93 -12.22 -2.54
C PHE A 35 9.60 -10.92 -2.12
N CYS A 36 9.92 -10.72 -0.82
CA CYS A 36 10.52 -9.47 -0.36
C CYS A 36 11.94 -9.27 -0.90
N SER A 37 12.77 -10.33 -0.92
CA SER A 37 14.17 -10.28 -1.39
C SER A 37 14.36 -9.74 -2.81
N GLY A 38 13.41 -10.02 -3.71
CA GLY A 38 13.41 -9.55 -5.10
C GLY A 38 12.46 -8.38 -5.37
N CYS A 39 11.77 -7.87 -4.35
CA CYS A 39 10.80 -6.80 -4.52
C CYS A 39 11.49 -5.45 -4.65
N LYS A 40 11.28 -4.74 -5.77
CA LYS A 40 11.83 -3.39 -6.02
C LYS A 40 11.42 -2.34 -4.97
N MET A 41 10.36 -2.60 -4.22
CA MET A 41 9.86 -1.69 -3.19
C MET A 41 10.42 -2.03 -1.81
N PHE A 42 11.04 -3.19 -1.61
CA PHE A 42 11.53 -3.59 -0.29
C PHE A 42 12.72 -2.72 0.13
N ALA A 43 12.65 -2.17 1.34
CA ALA A 43 13.64 -1.24 1.90
C ALA A 43 14.18 -1.66 3.28
N GLY A 44 13.75 -2.82 3.81
CA GLY A 44 14.26 -3.38 5.06
C GLY A 44 13.20 -4.08 5.90
N ASP A 45 13.59 -4.58 7.07
CA ASP A 45 12.76 -5.37 7.99
C ASP A 45 12.04 -4.54 9.07
N ALA A 46 12.05 -3.21 8.92
CA ALA A 46 11.49 -2.27 9.89
C ALA A 46 11.96 -2.52 11.35
N GLY A 47 13.23 -2.87 11.54
CA GLY A 47 13.79 -3.18 12.86
C GLY A 47 13.25 -4.51 13.41
N GLY A 48 13.04 -5.47 12.51
CA GLY A 48 12.51 -6.79 12.81
C GLY A 48 11.03 -6.84 13.17
N ARG A 49 10.27 -5.74 13.12
CA ARG A 49 8.82 -5.69 13.47
C ARG A 49 7.88 -5.87 12.27
N GLY A 50 8.42 -5.93 11.06
CA GLY A 50 7.60 -5.91 9.86
C GLY A 50 8.48 -5.82 8.62
N VAL A 51 8.06 -4.99 7.65
CA VAL A 51 8.91 -4.58 6.52
C VAL A 51 8.73 -3.11 6.21
N ALA A 52 9.82 -2.46 5.82
CA ALA A 52 9.78 -1.14 5.21
C ALA A 52 9.70 -1.31 3.69
N CYS A 53 8.76 -0.62 3.06
CA CYS A 53 8.60 -0.60 1.61
C CYS A 53 8.51 0.84 1.10
N VAL A 54 9.11 1.14 -0.05
CA VAL A 54 9.07 2.48 -0.67
C VAL A 54 8.44 2.38 -2.05
N TRP A 55 7.39 3.17 -2.30
CA TRP A 55 6.73 3.25 -3.60
C TRP A 55 6.09 4.62 -3.84
N GLU A 56 5.72 4.86 -5.10
CA GLU A 56 4.93 6.03 -5.47
C GLU A 56 3.48 5.83 -5.02
N ASP A 57 3.10 6.49 -3.93
CA ASP A 57 1.73 6.45 -3.43
C ASP A 57 0.98 7.71 -3.88
N VAL A 58 -0.21 7.52 -4.48
CA VAL A 58 -1.05 8.61 -4.96
C VAL A 58 -1.98 9.16 -3.88
N ARG A 59 -2.10 8.46 -2.74
CA ARG A 59 -2.93 8.88 -1.63
C ARG A 59 -2.26 10.02 -0.88
N ASP A 60 -3.06 10.90 -0.28
CA ASP A 60 -2.57 11.95 0.60
C ASP A 60 -2.31 11.38 2.00
N ILE A 61 -1.13 10.79 2.19
CA ILE A 61 -0.71 10.10 3.41
C ILE A 61 0.66 10.61 3.88
N GLY A 62 0.94 10.43 5.17
CA GLY A 62 2.21 10.85 5.78
C GLY A 62 3.42 10.08 5.26
N ASN A 63 4.61 10.65 5.47
CA ASN A 63 5.89 9.99 5.17
C ASN A 63 6.84 10.07 6.40
N PRO A 64 7.17 8.95 7.06
CA PRO A 64 6.73 7.58 6.74
C PRO A 64 5.24 7.34 7.05
N HIS A 65 4.59 6.47 6.29
CA HIS A 65 3.25 5.95 6.56
C HIS A 65 3.36 4.66 7.38
N ILE A 66 2.78 4.63 8.58
CA ILE A 66 2.86 3.45 9.46
C ILE A 66 1.56 2.66 9.33
N VAL A 67 1.68 1.43 8.81
CA VAL A 67 0.56 0.51 8.62
C VAL A 67 0.52 -0.46 9.78
N LEU A 68 -0.52 -0.35 10.61
CA LEU A 68 -0.76 -1.22 11.77
C LEU A 68 -1.83 -2.29 11.51
N GLN A 69 -2.75 -2.02 10.58
CA GLN A 69 -3.87 -2.89 10.23
C GLN A 69 -3.81 -3.24 8.73
N PRO A 70 -3.29 -4.43 8.36
CA PRO A 70 -3.11 -4.83 6.96
C PRO A 70 -4.38 -4.77 6.11
N LEU A 71 -5.53 -5.16 6.69
CA LEU A 71 -6.81 -5.19 5.98
C LEU A 71 -7.36 -3.79 5.70
N GLU A 72 -7.23 -2.88 6.68
CA GLU A 72 -7.64 -1.47 6.50
C GLU A 72 -6.78 -0.79 5.44
N GLU A 73 -5.47 -1.03 5.46
CA GLU A 73 -4.55 -0.52 4.45
C GLU A 73 -4.86 -1.08 3.06
N PHE A 74 -5.12 -2.38 2.96
CA PHE A 74 -5.54 -3.00 1.70
C PHE A 74 -6.80 -2.31 1.15
N ALA A 75 -7.83 -2.13 1.99
CA ALA A 75 -9.09 -1.50 1.60
C ALA A 75 -8.89 -0.03 1.20
N SER A 76 -8.13 0.75 1.99
CA SER A 76 -7.76 2.13 1.68
C SER A 76 -7.07 2.23 0.31
N ASN A 77 -6.18 1.29 0.00
CA ASN A 77 -5.45 1.26 -1.26
C ASN A 77 -6.28 0.79 -2.46
N GLN A 78 -7.53 0.34 -2.27
CA GLN A 78 -8.46 0.05 -3.38
C GLN A 78 -9.34 1.26 -3.76
N VAL A 79 -9.33 2.33 -2.95
CA VAL A 79 -10.17 3.50 -3.21
C VAL A 79 -9.62 4.28 -4.40
N ARG A 80 -10.40 4.33 -5.49
CA ARG A 80 -10.06 5.13 -6.66
C ARG A 80 -10.13 6.61 -6.30
N GLN A 81 -8.98 7.28 -6.34
CA GLN A 81 -8.91 8.74 -6.28
C GLN A 81 -9.29 9.30 -7.66
N VAL A 82 -10.54 9.73 -7.81
CA VAL A 82 -10.99 10.44 -9.01
C VAL A 82 -10.98 11.94 -8.69
N PRO A 83 -10.09 12.74 -9.31
CA PRO A 83 -10.17 14.19 -9.22
C PRO A 83 -11.53 14.64 -9.76
N LEU A 84 -12.23 15.53 -9.04
CA LEU A 84 -13.51 16.09 -9.49
C LEU A 84 -13.38 16.91 -10.78
N ASP A 85 -12.15 17.29 -11.16
CA ASP A 85 -11.85 18.20 -12.28
C ASP A 85 -11.53 17.47 -13.60
N GLY A 86 -12.36 16.48 -13.97
CA GLY A 86 -12.36 15.89 -15.32
C GLY A 86 -13.48 16.49 -16.20
N PRO A 87 -13.29 16.64 -17.52
CA PRO A 87 -14.29 17.25 -18.41
C PRO A 87 -15.45 16.27 -18.63
N GLY A 88 -16.43 16.33 -17.73
CA GLY A 88 -17.61 15.46 -17.72
C GLY A 88 -18.92 16.22 -17.58
N LEU A 89 -18.98 17.48 -18.05
CA LEU A 89 -20.24 18.17 -18.26
C LEU A 89 -20.78 17.82 -19.64
N PHE A 90 -21.38 16.64 -19.78
CA PHE A 90 -22.43 16.44 -20.79
C PHE A 90 -23.78 16.58 -20.07
N LEU A 91 -24.22 17.82 -19.95
CA LEU A 91 -25.65 18.13 -19.86
C LEU A 91 -26.26 17.70 -21.20
N GLN A 92 -26.85 16.51 -21.25
CA GLN A 92 -27.92 16.26 -22.23
C GLN A 92 -29.21 16.76 -21.60
N SER A 93 -29.52 18.02 -21.92
CA SER A 93 -30.90 18.49 -21.94
C SER A 93 -31.50 17.98 -23.25
N ASP A 94 -32.37 16.98 -23.18
CA ASP A 94 -33.31 16.70 -24.25
C ASP A 94 -34.73 16.97 -23.75
N SER A 95 -35.47 17.59 -24.66
CA SER A 95 -36.71 18.36 -24.50
C SER A 95 -37.96 17.52 -24.25
#